data_AF-A0A9Q0W9B7-F1
#
_entry.id   AF-A0A9Q0W9B7-F1
#
_cell.length_a   1.000
_cell.length_b   1.000
_cell.length_c   1.000
_cell.angle_alpha   90.00
_cell.angle_beta   90.00
_cell.angle_gamma   90.00
#
_symmetry.space_group_name_H-M   'P 1'
#
loop_
_entity.id
_entity.type
_entity.pdbx_description
1 polymer ?
#
loop_
_entity_poly.entity_id
_entity_poly.type
_entity_poly.pdbx_seq_one_letter_code
_entity_poly.pdbx_strand_id
1 'polypeptide(L)'
;MPAYYNSISKGVSTIMVSYSSWNGVKMHANRDMITGFLKNILRFRGFVISDWEGIDRITSPPHANYSYSIQAGISAGIDMIMVPNNYKEFIDGLTSHVKNKVIPMSRIDDAVKRILQVKFVMGLFENPLADRSLVNEIGSQEHRELAREAVRKSLVLLKNGESADKPLLPLPKKASKILVAGSHAHNLGYQCGGWTIEWQGLSGNNLTRGTTILTAIENTVDPSTEVVYKENPDADFVKSNNFSYAIVVVGEPPYAETFGDSFELDNL
;
A
#
# COMPACT_ATOMS: atom_id res chain seq x y z
N MET A 1 2.10 1.40 -21.57
CA MET A 1 1.50 1.35 -20.21
C MET A 1 0.78 0.00 -19.98
N PRO A 2 1.51 -1.14 -19.89
CA PRO A 2 0.91 -2.47 -20.06
C PRO A 2 -0.08 -2.90 -18.96
N ALA A 3 0.24 -2.66 -17.69
CA ALA A 3 -0.61 -3.11 -16.58
C ALA A 3 -1.99 -2.43 -16.56
N TYR A 4 -2.09 -1.17 -17.00
CA TYR A 4 -3.37 -0.46 -17.11
C TYR A 4 -4.31 -1.13 -18.11
N TYR A 5 -3.78 -1.60 -19.25
CA TYR A 5 -4.58 -2.36 -20.23
C TYR A 5 -5.17 -3.62 -19.59
N ASN A 6 -4.34 -4.39 -18.87
CA ASN A 6 -4.78 -5.59 -18.18
C ASN A 6 -5.85 -5.29 -17.12
N SER A 7 -5.65 -4.25 -16.29
CA SER A 7 -6.64 -3.85 -15.29
C SER A 7 -7.97 -3.44 -15.91
N ILE A 8 -7.94 -2.69 -17.00
CA ILE A 8 -9.15 -2.28 -17.74
C ILE A 8 -9.86 -3.50 -18.35
N SER A 9 -9.10 -4.43 -18.94
CA SER A 9 -9.66 -5.68 -19.50
C SER A 9 -10.33 -6.55 -18.43
N LYS A 10 -9.86 -6.47 -17.18
CA LYS A 10 -10.45 -7.15 -16.02
C LYS A 10 -11.60 -6.36 -15.37
N GLY A 11 -11.98 -5.22 -15.94
CA GLY A 11 -13.12 -4.43 -15.46
C GLY A 11 -12.83 -3.60 -14.20
N VAL A 12 -11.59 -3.12 -14.01
CA VAL A 12 -11.29 -2.20 -12.89
C VAL A 12 -12.26 -1.01 -12.87
N SER A 13 -12.82 -0.72 -11.70
CA SER A 13 -13.89 0.29 -11.57
C SER A 13 -13.37 1.73 -11.54
N THR A 14 -12.19 1.94 -10.96
CA THR A 14 -11.63 3.28 -10.72
C THR A 14 -10.13 3.31 -11.02
N ILE A 15 -9.64 4.47 -11.43
CA ILE A 15 -8.20 4.71 -11.65
C ILE A 15 -7.84 6.02 -10.96
N MET A 16 -6.83 5.97 -10.10
CA MET A 16 -6.31 7.14 -9.39
C MET A 16 -5.18 7.79 -10.18
N VAL A 17 -5.18 9.12 -10.24
CA VAL A 17 -4.12 9.90 -10.90
C VAL A 17 -2.96 10.13 -9.94
N SER A 18 -1.73 9.81 -10.37
CA SER A 18 -0.50 10.00 -9.59
C SER A 18 -0.14 11.48 -9.39
N TYR A 19 0.46 11.84 -8.24
CA TYR A 19 1.06 13.18 -8.02
C TYR A 19 2.17 13.57 -9.00
N SER A 20 2.80 12.57 -9.62
CA SER A 20 3.99 12.74 -10.44
C SER A 20 3.73 13.60 -11.69
N SER A 21 4.82 13.97 -12.34
CA SER A 21 4.81 14.61 -13.65
C SER A 21 5.38 13.65 -14.69
N TRP A 22 4.85 13.70 -15.91
CA TRP A 22 5.48 13.07 -17.07
C TRP A 22 6.03 14.14 -18.00
N ASN A 23 7.35 14.14 -18.20
CA ASN A 23 8.08 15.17 -18.97
C ASN A 23 7.73 16.61 -18.56
N GLY A 24 7.66 16.85 -17.25
CA GLY A 24 7.33 18.15 -16.67
C GLY A 24 5.83 18.46 -16.56
N VAL A 25 4.95 17.69 -17.21
CA VAL A 25 3.49 17.90 -17.14
C VAL A 25 2.91 17.11 -15.97
N LYS A 26 2.30 17.82 -15.00
CA LYS A 26 1.59 17.20 -13.87
C LYS A 26 0.52 16.24 -14.36
N MET A 27 0.50 15.01 -13.85
CA MET A 27 -0.48 14.01 -14.29
C MET A 27 -1.91 14.44 -14.01
N HIS A 28 -2.18 15.12 -12.88
CA HIS A 28 -3.49 15.71 -12.57
C HIS A 28 -3.96 16.77 -13.57
N ALA A 29 -3.06 17.38 -14.34
CA ALA A 29 -3.40 18.33 -15.42
C ALA A 29 -3.21 17.74 -16.83
N ASN A 30 -2.84 16.46 -16.94
CA ASN A 30 -2.45 15.85 -18.21
C ASN A 30 -3.66 15.29 -18.97
N ARG A 31 -4.30 16.15 -19.75
CA ARG A 31 -5.48 15.80 -20.56
C ARG A 31 -5.18 14.71 -21.59
N ASP A 32 -4.00 14.73 -22.19
CA ASP A 32 -3.63 13.77 -23.23
C ASP A 32 -3.54 12.35 -22.65
N MET A 33 -3.02 12.21 -21.44
CA MET A 33 -2.96 10.92 -20.76
C MET A 33 -4.31 10.49 -20.19
N ILE A 34 -5.02 11.36 -19.48
CA ILE A 34 -6.28 11.00 -18.82
C ILE A 34 -7.42 10.84 -19.84
N THR A 35 -7.65 11.85 -20.67
CA THR A 35 -8.75 11.80 -21.64
C THR A 35 -8.30 11.14 -22.94
N GLY A 36 -7.18 11.57 -23.51
CA GLY A 36 -6.70 11.08 -24.81
C GLY A 36 -6.33 9.59 -24.79
N PHE A 37 -5.53 9.16 -23.84
CA PHE A 37 -5.06 7.78 -23.77
C PHE A 37 -5.99 6.89 -22.96
N LEU A 38 -6.21 7.18 -21.68
CA LEU A 38 -6.96 6.29 -20.80
C LEU A 38 -8.45 6.17 -21.19
N LYS A 39 -9.17 7.29 -21.33
CA LYS A 39 -10.60 7.25 -21.67
C LYS A 39 -10.84 6.91 -23.14
N ASN A 40 -10.08 7.50 -24.07
CA ASN A 40 -10.36 7.37 -25.50
C ASN A 40 -9.65 6.20 -26.18
N ILE A 41 -8.35 5.96 -25.93
CA ILE A 41 -7.62 4.85 -26.55
C ILE A 41 -7.89 3.54 -25.81
N LEU A 42 -7.69 3.50 -24.49
CA LEU A 42 -7.91 2.29 -23.68
C LEU A 42 -9.39 2.04 -23.37
N ARG A 43 -10.28 2.96 -23.76
CA ARG A 43 -11.74 2.84 -23.60
C ARG A 43 -12.18 2.64 -22.15
N PHE A 44 -11.44 3.16 -21.17
CA PHE A 44 -11.81 3.07 -19.77
C PHE A 44 -13.21 3.67 -19.51
N ARG A 45 -14.11 2.87 -18.91
CA ARG A 45 -15.51 3.23 -18.66
C ARG A 45 -15.85 3.47 -17.19
N GLY A 46 -14.95 3.17 -16.27
CA GLY A 46 -15.05 3.60 -14.88
C GLY A 46 -14.83 5.10 -14.72
N PHE A 47 -14.63 5.54 -13.48
CA PHE A 47 -14.32 6.93 -13.17
C PHE A 47 -12.87 7.12 -12.71
N VAL A 48 -12.30 8.27 -13.06
CA VAL A 48 -10.95 8.70 -12.68
C VAL A 48 -11.03 9.53 -11.40
N ILE A 49 -10.26 9.14 -10.38
CA ILE A 49 -10.19 9.86 -9.10
C ILE A 49 -8.83 10.56 -8.94
N SER A 50 -8.80 11.74 -8.33
CA SER A 50 -7.52 12.34 -7.93
C SER A 50 -6.93 11.62 -6.71
N ASP A 51 -5.61 11.63 -6.57
CA ASP A 51 -4.98 11.45 -5.26
C ASP A 51 -5.35 12.57 -4.26
N TRP A 52 -5.01 12.37 -2.99
CA TRP A 52 -5.27 13.28 -1.86
C TRP A 52 -4.66 14.67 -2.10
N GLU A 53 -5.50 15.70 -2.24
CA GLU A 53 -5.03 17.06 -2.57
C GLU A 53 -4.17 17.10 -3.86
N GLY A 54 -4.36 16.13 -4.76
CA GLY A 54 -3.51 16.01 -5.94
C GLY A 54 -3.69 17.15 -6.94
N ILE A 55 -4.88 17.76 -7.00
CA ILE A 55 -5.09 18.96 -7.82
C ILE A 55 -4.43 20.19 -7.20
N ASP A 56 -4.34 20.27 -5.87
CA ASP A 56 -3.68 21.34 -5.14
C ASP A 56 -2.19 21.37 -5.50
N ARG A 57 -1.57 20.19 -5.64
CA ARG A 57 -0.17 20.00 -6.03
C ARG A 57 0.11 20.17 -7.52
N ILE A 58 -0.87 20.64 -8.31
CA ILE A 58 -0.64 21.11 -9.68
C ILE A 58 0.20 22.40 -9.64
N THR A 59 -0.05 23.29 -8.66
CA THR A 59 0.67 24.57 -8.53
C THR A 59 1.88 24.45 -7.62
N SER A 60 2.79 25.43 -7.73
CA SER A 60 3.92 25.61 -6.81
C SER A 60 3.92 27.02 -6.24
N PRO A 61 3.76 27.20 -4.92
CA PRO A 61 3.49 26.16 -3.93
C PRO A 61 2.12 25.48 -4.14
N PRO A 62 1.88 24.30 -3.54
CA PRO A 62 0.56 23.67 -3.59
C PRO A 62 -0.54 24.63 -3.15
N HIS A 63 -1.70 24.55 -3.81
CA HIS A 63 -2.88 25.37 -3.52
C HIS A 63 -2.73 26.89 -3.80
N ALA A 64 -1.59 27.36 -4.33
CA ALA A 64 -1.36 28.79 -4.63
C ALA A 64 -2.37 29.41 -5.62
N ASN A 65 -2.96 28.59 -6.50
CA ASN A 65 -4.05 29.01 -7.37
C ASN A 65 -5.06 27.86 -7.51
N TYR A 66 -5.88 27.67 -6.47
CA TYR A 66 -6.83 26.56 -6.42
C TYR A 66 -7.93 26.63 -7.49
N SER A 67 -8.33 27.84 -7.89
CA SER A 67 -9.22 28.02 -9.05
C SER A 67 -8.59 27.42 -10.31
N TYR A 68 -7.31 27.69 -10.60
CA TYR A 68 -6.63 27.01 -11.71
C TYR A 68 -6.56 25.49 -11.51
N SER A 69 -6.27 25.01 -10.30
CA SER A 69 -6.23 23.56 -9.99
C SER A 69 -7.56 22.85 -10.31
N ILE A 70 -8.70 23.43 -9.94
CA ILE A 70 -10.03 22.90 -10.26
C ILE A 70 -10.22 22.84 -11.77
N GLN A 71 -9.93 23.94 -12.47
CA GLN A 71 -10.08 24.01 -13.92
C GLN A 71 -9.21 22.97 -14.61
N ALA A 72 -7.93 22.91 -14.28
CA ALA A 72 -6.95 22.02 -14.89
C ALA A 72 -7.31 20.54 -14.64
N GLY A 73 -7.64 20.16 -13.40
CA GLY A 73 -7.98 18.79 -13.03
C GLY A 73 -9.25 18.28 -13.73
N ILE A 74 -10.34 19.05 -13.65
CA ILE A 74 -11.62 18.65 -14.27
C ILE A 74 -11.51 18.62 -15.79
N SER A 75 -10.82 19.60 -16.39
CA SER A 75 -10.65 19.68 -17.85
C SER A 75 -9.69 18.62 -18.39
N ALA A 76 -8.73 18.16 -17.59
CA ALA A 76 -7.87 17.03 -17.94
C ALA A 76 -8.65 15.72 -18.06
N GLY A 77 -9.75 15.60 -17.32
CA GLY A 77 -10.65 14.46 -17.39
C GLY A 77 -10.87 13.73 -16.07
N ILE A 78 -10.44 14.28 -14.93
CA ILE A 78 -10.72 13.69 -13.61
C ILE A 78 -12.22 13.77 -13.32
N ASP A 79 -12.79 12.70 -12.79
CA ASP A 79 -14.23 12.56 -12.57
C ASP A 79 -14.62 12.83 -11.11
N MET A 80 -13.78 12.40 -10.17
CA MET A 80 -13.96 12.59 -8.74
C MET A 80 -12.70 13.21 -8.14
N ILE A 81 -12.86 14.31 -7.40
CA ILE A 81 -11.74 14.95 -6.69
C ILE A 81 -11.77 14.51 -5.23
N MET A 82 -10.65 13.95 -4.77
CA MET A 82 -10.40 13.65 -3.37
C MET A 82 -10.01 14.95 -2.67
N VAL A 83 -11.03 15.71 -2.26
CA VAL A 83 -10.90 16.86 -1.36
C VAL A 83 -11.16 16.37 0.06
N PRO A 84 -10.12 16.12 0.87
CA PRO A 84 -10.29 15.47 2.16
C PRO A 84 -10.91 16.41 3.21
N ASN A 85 -10.68 17.72 3.07
CA ASN A 85 -10.98 18.70 4.11
C ASN A 85 -11.90 19.82 3.59
N ASN A 86 -11.43 20.67 2.66
CA ASN A 86 -12.12 21.89 2.26
C ASN A 86 -13.10 21.71 1.08
N TYR A 87 -14.08 20.82 1.23
CA TYR A 87 -15.04 20.52 0.15
C TYR A 87 -15.88 21.72 -0.29
N LYS A 88 -16.13 22.71 0.59
CA LYS A 88 -16.94 23.89 0.28
C LYS A 88 -16.25 24.76 -0.77
N GLU A 89 -14.96 25.06 -0.57
CA GLU A 89 -14.16 25.82 -1.54
C GLU A 89 -14.15 25.15 -2.91
N PHE A 90 -13.96 23.82 -2.94
CA PHE A 90 -14.00 23.06 -4.19
C PHE A 90 -15.36 23.17 -4.89
N ILE A 91 -16.46 22.95 -4.16
CA ILE A 91 -17.82 23.00 -4.73
C ILE A 91 -18.13 24.41 -5.25
N ASP A 92 -17.81 25.45 -4.48
CA ASP A 92 -18.05 26.84 -4.87
C ASP A 92 -17.22 27.23 -6.10
N GLY A 93 -15.94 26.84 -6.13
CA GLY A 93 -15.04 27.07 -7.25
C GLY A 93 -15.50 26.36 -8.53
N LEU A 94 -15.83 25.07 -8.45
CA LEU A 94 -16.32 24.28 -9.58
C LEU A 94 -17.67 24.83 -10.09
N THR A 95 -18.58 25.17 -9.18
CA THR A 95 -19.88 25.76 -9.52
C THR A 95 -19.69 27.09 -10.26
N SER A 96 -18.76 27.92 -9.79
CA SER A 96 -18.41 29.18 -10.46
C SER A 96 -17.88 28.96 -11.88
N HIS A 97 -16.95 28.00 -12.06
CA HIS A 97 -16.42 27.68 -13.39
C HIS A 97 -17.50 27.20 -14.37
N VAL A 98 -18.44 26.39 -13.90
CA VAL A 98 -19.54 25.89 -14.72
C VAL A 98 -20.50 27.03 -15.10
N LYS A 99 -20.91 27.86 -14.13
CA LYS A 99 -21.77 29.03 -14.38
C LYS A 99 -21.15 30.02 -15.37
N ASN A 100 -19.84 30.21 -15.26
CA ASN A 100 -19.06 31.09 -16.12
C ASN A 100 -18.59 30.42 -17.42
N LYS A 101 -19.04 29.18 -17.71
CA LYS A 101 -18.71 28.41 -18.93
C LYS A 101 -17.22 28.12 -19.12
N VAL A 102 -16.41 28.22 -18.06
CA VAL A 102 -15.00 27.81 -18.04
C VAL A 102 -14.89 26.29 -18.16
N ILE A 103 -15.79 25.57 -17.47
CA ILE A 103 -15.96 24.13 -17.61
C ILE A 103 -17.34 23.88 -18.25
N PRO A 104 -17.42 23.19 -19.40
CA PRO A 104 -18.70 22.92 -20.03
C PRO A 104 -19.50 21.88 -19.24
N MET A 105 -20.84 22.01 -19.23
CA MET A 105 -21.73 21.02 -18.60
C MET A 105 -21.51 19.60 -19.12
N SER A 106 -21.15 19.42 -20.39
CA SER A 106 -20.84 18.09 -20.94
C SER A 106 -19.67 17.39 -20.25
N ARG A 107 -18.72 18.14 -19.66
CA ARG A 107 -17.64 17.57 -18.86
C ARG A 107 -18.18 17.08 -17.51
N ILE A 108 -19.07 17.85 -16.88
CA ILE A 108 -19.75 17.45 -15.65
C ILE A 108 -20.61 16.21 -15.88
N ASP A 109 -21.38 16.18 -16.98
CA ASP A 109 -22.22 15.04 -17.33
C ASP A 109 -21.40 13.77 -17.58
N ASP A 110 -20.23 13.85 -18.23
CA ASP A 110 -19.30 12.70 -18.37
C ASP A 110 -18.80 12.20 -17.00
N ALA A 111 -18.39 13.12 -16.11
CA ALA A 111 -17.91 12.76 -14.78
C ALA A 111 -18.99 12.06 -13.96
N VAL A 112 -20.17 12.68 -13.87
CA VAL A 112 -21.31 12.17 -13.11
C VAL A 112 -21.80 10.84 -13.69
N LYS A 113 -21.90 10.72 -15.01
CA LYS A 113 -22.28 9.45 -15.67
C LYS A 113 -21.36 8.30 -15.26
N ARG A 114 -20.05 8.51 -15.22
CA ARG A 114 -19.07 7.49 -14.84
C ARG A 114 -19.17 7.11 -13.36
N ILE A 115 -19.33 8.11 -12.49
CA ILE A 115 -19.53 7.87 -11.04
C ILE A 115 -20.81 7.07 -10.81
N LEU A 116 -21.93 7.50 -11.39
CA LEU A 116 -23.21 6.81 -11.26
C LEU A 116 -23.15 5.41 -11.87
N GLN A 117 -22.52 5.25 -13.03
CA GLN A 117 -22.35 3.94 -13.65
C GLN A 117 -21.65 2.95 -12.71
N VAL A 118 -20.54 3.34 -12.07
CA VAL A 118 -19.86 2.48 -11.11
C VAL A 118 -20.75 2.16 -9.91
N LYS A 119 -21.45 3.17 -9.35
CA LYS A 119 -22.36 2.97 -8.21
C LYS A 119 -23.51 2.02 -8.53
N PHE A 120 -24.12 2.13 -9.71
CA PHE A 120 -25.18 1.20 -10.15
C PHE A 120 -24.63 -0.20 -10.42
N VAL A 121 -23.51 -0.31 -11.15
CA VAL A 121 -22.92 -1.63 -11.50
C VAL A 121 -22.51 -2.42 -10.26
N MET A 122 -22.02 -1.76 -9.22
CA MET A 122 -21.64 -2.43 -7.97
C MET A 122 -22.82 -2.72 -7.02
N GLY A 123 -24.05 -2.34 -7.40
CA GLY A 123 -25.24 -2.57 -6.58
C GLY A 123 -25.35 -1.66 -5.35
N LEU A 124 -24.70 -0.49 -5.35
CA LEU A 124 -24.68 0.42 -4.19
C LEU A 124 -26.07 1.01 -3.90
N PHE A 125 -26.92 1.15 -4.92
CA PHE A 125 -28.29 1.65 -4.74
C PHE A 125 -29.21 0.59 -4.12
N GLU A 126 -28.94 -0.68 -4.40
CA GLU A 126 -29.68 -1.82 -3.84
C GLU A 126 -29.20 -2.16 -2.43
N ASN A 127 -27.89 -2.07 -2.17
CA ASN A 127 -27.27 -2.38 -0.88
C ASN A 127 -26.41 -1.20 -0.37
N PRO A 128 -27.04 -0.09 0.08
CA PRO A 128 -26.32 1.11 0.47
C PRO A 128 -25.73 1.04 1.89
N LEU A 129 -26.13 0.05 2.70
CA LEU A 129 -25.71 -0.11 4.09
C LEU A 129 -24.80 -1.33 4.25
N ALA A 130 -23.94 -1.28 5.27
CA ALA A 130 -23.06 -2.39 5.59
C ALA A 130 -23.84 -3.63 6.03
N ASP A 131 -23.45 -4.79 5.52
CA ASP A 131 -23.91 -6.08 6.02
C ASP A 131 -23.10 -6.47 7.27
N ARG A 132 -23.76 -6.48 8.43
CA ARG A 132 -23.14 -6.82 9.72
C ARG A 132 -22.81 -8.31 9.85
N SER A 133 -23.38 -9.17 9.00
CA SER A 133 -23.07 -10.61 9.01
C SER A 133 -21.60 -10.89 8.65
N LEU A 134 -20.97 -9.99 7.88
CA LEU A 134 -19.59 -10.11 7.40
C LEU A 134 -18.53 -9.70 8.44
N VAL A 135 -18.91 -9.32 9.66
CA VAL A 135 -17.95 -8.87 10.69
C VAL A 135 -16.87 -9.91 10.99
N ASN A 136 -17.21 -11.20 10.88
CA ASN A 136 -16.30 -12.31 11.15
C ASN A 136 -15.29 -12.56 10.02
N GLU A 137 -15.47 -11.95 8.85
CA GLU A 137 -14.48 -11.99 7.76
C GLU A 137 -13.22 -11.18 8.12
N ILE A 138 -13.35 -10.19 9.02
CA ILE A 138 -12.23 -9.34 9.42
C ILE A 138 -11.21 -10.15 10.21
N GLY A 139 -10.11 -10.49 9.54
CA GLY A 139 -9.03 -11.27 10.12
C GLY A 139 -9.43 -12.72 10.42
N SER A 140 -10.31 -13.30 9.60
CA SER A 140 -10.68 -14.72 9.66
C SER A 140 -9.46 -15.65 9.54
N GLN A 141 -9.62 -16.90 9.96
CA GLN A 141 -8.55 -17.88 9.90
C GLN A 141 -8.20 -18.24 8.45
N GLU A 142 -9.19 -18.35 7.57
CA GLU A 142 -8.96 -18.65 6.15
C GLU A 142 -8.11 -17.55 5.47
N HIS A 143 -8.43 -16.27 5.71
CA HIS A 143 -7.64 -15.16 5.18
C HIS A 143 -6.22 -15.15 5.75
N ARG A 144 -6.03 -15.52 7.02
CA ARG A 144 -4.68 -15.64 7.64
C ARG A 144 -3.88 -16.80 7.07
N GLU A 145 -4.52 -17.91 6.72
CA GLU A 145 -3.86 -19.05 6.07
C GLU A 145 -3.39 -18.70 4.66
N LEU A 146 -4.24 -17.99 3.90
CA LEU A 146 -3.86 -17.44 2.61
C LEU A 146 -2.70 -16.44 2.73
N ALA A 147 -2.75 -15.54 3.72
CA ALA A 147 -1.66 -14.61 3.99
C ALA A 147 -0.36 -15.35 4.34
N ARG A 148 -0.44 -16.40 5.16
CA ARG A 148 0.71 -17.25 5.51
C ARG A 148 1.29 -17.96 4.29
N GLU A 149 0.46 -18.40 3.36
CA GLU A 149 0.91 -18.96 2.08
C GLU A 149 1.63 -17.91 1.22
N ALA A 150 1.03 -16.72 1.08
CA ALA A 150 1.61 -15.62 0.32
C ALA A 150 2.99 -15.21 0.87
N VAL A 151 3.12 -15.06 2.20
CA VAL A 151 4.40 -14.78 2.87
C VAL A 151 5.43 -15.86 2.57
N ARG A 152 5.06 -17.15 2.62
CA ARG A 152 5.99 -18.23 2.31
C ARG A 152 6.48 -18.19 0.86
N LYS A 153 5.58 -17.89 -0.08
CA LYS A 153 5.87 -17.82 -1.52
C LYS A 153 6.62 -16.54 -1.93
N SER A 154 6.59 -15.49 -1.11
CA SER A 154 7.31 -14.24 -1.40
C SER A 154 8.79 -14.26 -0.99
N LEU A 155 9.22 -15.24 -0.18
CA LEU A 155 10.61 -15.33 0.28
C LEU A 155 11.55 -15.66 -0.89
N VAL A 156 12.61 -14.86 -1.04
CA VAL A 156 13.70 -15.10 -2.00
C VAL A 156 14.94 -15.52 -1.23
N LEU A 157 15.40 -16.75 -1.45
CA LEU A 157 16.61 -17.26 -0.82
C LEU A 157 17.84 -16.77 -1.58
N LEU A 158 18.55 -15.79 -1.00
CA LEU A 158 19.72 -15.18 -1.64
C LEU A 158 21.03 -15.97 -1.40
N LYS A 159 21.13 -16.65 -0.25
CA LYS A 159 22.31 -17.46 0.12
C LYS A 159 21.88 -18.60 1.03
N ASN A 160 22.45 -19.79 0.84
CA ASN A 160 22.17 -20.97 1.66
C ASN A 160 23.43 -21.76 2.00
N GLY A 161 24.17 -21.30 3.01
CA GLY A 161 25.46 -21.87 3.41
C GLY A 161 26.66 -21.23 2.71
N GLU A 162 27.86 -21.67 3.08
CA GLU A 162 29.12 -21.18 2.51
C GLU A 162 29.45 -21.82 1.15
N SER A 163 28.88 -22.99 0.87
CA SER A 163 29.05 -23.74 -0.38
C SER A 163 27.78 -24.49 -0.72
N ALA A 164 27.59 -24.85 -1.99
CA ALA A 164 26.42 -25.58 -2.48
C ALA A 164 26.25 -26.96 -1.80
N ASP A 165 27.36 -27.57 -1.35
CA ASP A 165 27.36 -28.92 -0.77
C ASP A 165 27.01 -28.95 0.73
N LYS A 166 26.89 -27.78 1.38
CA LYS A 166 26.57 -27.65 2.81
C LYS A 166 25.44 -26.63 3.02
N PRO A 167 24.20 -26.97 2.64
CA PRO A 167 23.07 -26.07 2.84
C PRO A 167 22.78 -25.91 4.34
N LEU A 168 22.47 -24.68 4.75
CA LEU A 168 22.02 -24.38 6.11
C LEU A 168 20.52 -24.61 6.27
N LEU A 169 19.75 -24.24 5.25
CA LEU A 169 18.30 -24.40 5.19
C LEU A 169 17.91 -25.65 4.40
N PRO A 170 16.87 -26.39 4.83
CA PRO A 170 15.98 -26.10 5.96
C PRO A 170 16.60 -26.44 7.32
N LEU A 171 16.34 -25.60 8.33
CA LEU A 171 16.83 -25.84 9.70
C LEU A 171 16.09 -27.02 10.36
N PRO A 172 16.77 -27.84 11.18
CA PRO A 172 16.12 -28.92 11.92
C PRO A 172 15.26 -28.34 13.03
N LYS A 173 13.98 -28.74 13.09
CA LYS A 173 13.05 -28.28 14.15
C LYS A 173 13.44 -28.73 15.56
N LYS A 174 14.20 -29.83 15.65
CA LYS A 174 14.72 -30.38 16.89
C LYS A 174 16.20 -30.03 17.02
N ALA A 175 16.52 -29.26 18.04
CA ALA A 175 17.88 -28.87 18.41
C ALA A 175 17.96 -28.79 19.95
N SER A 176 19.15 -28.73 20.52
CA SER A 176 19.27 -28.55 21.98
C SER A 176 18.84 -27.14 22.39
N LYS A 177 19.37 -26.13 21.70
CA LYS A 177 19.20 -24.71 22.02
C LYS A 177 19.44 -23.86 20.78
N ILE A 178 18.58 -22.87 20.53
CA ILE A 178 18.67 -21.98 19.36
C ILE A 178 18.57 -20.51 19.80
N LEU A 179 19.15 -19.62 19.00
CA LEU A 179 19.05 -18.18 19.21
C LEU A 179 18.10 -17.56 18.17
N VAL A 180 17.20 -16.71 18.64
CA VAL A 180 16.46 -15.76 17.81
C VAL A 180 16.92 -14.36 18.20
N ALA A 181 17.33 -13.55 17.23
CA ALA A 181 17.89 -12.22 17.47
C ALA A 181 17.48 -11.21 16.39
N GLY A 182 17.83 -9.95 16.60
CA GLY A 182 17.57 -8.85 15.68
C GLY A 182 16.28 -8.08 16.00
N SER A 183 16.29 -6.78 15.69
CA SER A 183 15.23 -5.81 15.99
C SER A 183 13.86 -6.17 15.39
N HIS A 184 13.83 -6.99 14.35
CA HIS A 184 12.60 -7.37 13.64
C HIS A 184 12.06 -8.72 14.07
N ALA A 185 12.78 -9.48 14.90
CA ALA A 185 12.38 -10.85 15.22
C ALA A 185 11.11 -10.91 16.08
N HIS A 186 10.89 -9.93 16.95
CA HIS A 186 9.70 -9.84 17.79
C HIS A 186 8.97 -8.49 17.66
N ASN A 187 8.85 -7.98 16.43
CA ASN A 187 8.17 -6.72 16.15
C ASN A 187 7.19 -6.86 14.97
N LEU A 188 5.90 -6.95 15.31
CA LEU A 188 4.81 -7.15 14.36
C LEU A 188 4.62 -5.94 13.45
N GLY A 189 4.77 -4.73 13.98
CA GLY A 189 4.72 -3.51 13.18
C GLY A 189 5.80 -3.47 12.10
N TYR A 190 7.03 -3.84 12.45
CA TYR A 190 8.16 -3.83 11.52
C TYR A 190 8.02 -4.85 10.38
N GLN A 191 7.55 -6.07 10.67
CA GLN A 191 7.31 -7.05 9.60
C GLN A 191 6.13 -6.69 8.68
N CYS A 192 5.28 -5.74 9.08
CA CYS A 192 4.16 -5.26 8.26
C CYS A 192 4.53 -4.04 7.41
N GLY A 193 5.39 -3.13 7.91
CA GLY A 193 5.80 -1.92 7.20
C GLY A 193 4.76 -0.80 7.23
N GLY A 194 4.90 0.17 6.31
CA GLY A 194 3.95 1.27 6.14
C GLY A 194 2.55 0.79 5.73
N TRP A 195 1.55 1.68 5.79
CA TRP A 195 0.15 1.36 5.48
C TRP A 195 -0.46 0.24 6.34
N THR A 196 0.04 0.05 7.56
CA THR A 196 -0.52 -0.91 8.53
C THR A 196 -0.95 -0.17 9.79
N ILE A 197 -2.27 -0.16 10.07
CA ILE A 197 -2.92 0.63 11.14
C ILE A 197 -2.75 2.15 10.96
N GLU A 198 -1.52 2.63 10.95
CA GLU A 198 -1.12 4.01 10.71
C GLU A 198 -0.54 4.19 9.30
N TRP A 199 -0.55 5.43 8.80
CA TRP A 199 -0.01 5.77 7.47
C TRP A 199 1.46 5.35 7.32
N GLN A 200 2.32 5.81 8.24
CA GLN A 200 3.75 5.47 8.25
C GLN A 200 4.03 4.09 8.86
N GLY A 201 3.00 3.34 9.25
CA GLY A 201 3.14 2.13 10.05
C GLY A 201 3.46 2.44 11.52
N LEU A 202 3.89 1.40 12.24
CA LEU A 202 4.11 1.45 13.68
C LEU A 202 5.20 0.47 14.12
N SER A 203 5.69 0.62 15.34
CA SER A 203 6.48 -0.40 16.02
C SER A 203 5.64 -1.15 17.07
N GLY A 204 6.09 -2.35 17.43
CA GLY A 204 5.50 -3.13 18.53
C GLY A 204 4.39 -4.10 18.09
N ASN A 205 3.73 -4.70 19.09
CA ASN A 205 2.92 -5.91 18.93
C ASN A 205 1.46 -5.75 19.38
N ASN A 206 1.05 -4.56 19.85
CA ASN A 206 -0.21 -4.37 20.61
C ASN A 206 -1.36 -3.73 19.82
N LEU A 207 -1.13 -3.21 18.61
CA LEU A 207 -2.14 -2.47 17.84
C LEU A 207 -2.82 -3.29 16.74
N THR A 208 -2.35 -4.52 16.48
CA THR A 208 -3.00 -5.45 15.56
C THR A 208 -2.73 -6.91 15.93
N ARG A 209 -3.51 -7.85 15.36
CA ARG A 209 -3.38 -9.29 15.61
C ARG A 209 -2.49 -9.95 14.56
N GLY A 210 -1.43 -10.60 14.99
CA GLY A 210 -0.54 -11.36 14.11
C GLY A 210 0.37 -12.32 14.88
N THR A 211 1.33 -12.90 14.16
CA THR A 211 2.35 -13.79 14.72
C THR A 211 3.70 -13.24 14.30
N THR A 212 4.54 -12.87 15.28
CA THR A 212 5.92 -12.42 15.01
C THR A 212 6.78 -13.60 14.56
N ILE A 213 7.94 -13.34 13.95
CA ILE A 213 8.87 -14.41 13.57
C ILE A 213 9.32 -15.22 14.80
N LEU A 214 9.63 -14.57 15.91
CA LEU A 214 9.95 -15.23 17.18
C LEU A 214 8.83 -16.19 17.60
N THR A 215 7.59 -15.68 17.69
CA THR A 215 6.42 -16.49 18.07
C THR A 215 6.17 -17.64 17.08
N ALA A 216 6.41 -17.42 15.79
CA ALA A 216 6.28 -18.47 14.78
C ALA A 216 7.32 -19.59 14.98
N ILE A 217 8.56 -19.24 15.36
CA ILE A 217 9.63 -20.19 15.65
C ILE A 217 9.31 -20.99 16.91
N GLU A 218 8.92 -20.31 18.00
CA GLU A 218 8.51 -20.95 19.26
C GLU A 218 7.39 -21.97 19.04
N ASN A 219 6.41 -21.65 18.19
CA ASN A 219 5.30 -22.55 17.86
C ASN A 219 5.67 -23.70 16.89
N THR A 220 6.85 -23.66 16.27
CA THR A 220 7.21 -24.58 15.18
C THR A 220 8.28 -25.61 15.58
N VAL A 221 9.18 -25.26 16.51
CA VAL A 221 10.25 -26.14 16.96
C VAL A 221 9.72 -27.31 17.78
N ASP A 222 10.53 -28.37 17.90
CA ASP A 222 10.24 -29.48 18.82
C ASP A 222 10.13 -28.94 20.27
N PRO A 223 9.19 -29.43 21.09
CA PRO A 223 9.04 -28.98 22.48
C PRO A 223 10.32 -29.14 23.34
N SER A 224 11.27 -30.00 22.94
CA SER A 224 12.56 -30.12 23.63
C SER A 224 13.59 -29.05 23.25
N THR A 225 13.34 -28.26 22.21
CA THR A 225 14.25 -27.22 21.73
C THR A 225 14.12 -25.96 22.58
N GLU A 226 15.18 -25.57 23.28
CA GLU A 226 15.21 -24.29 24.00
C GLU A 226 15.35 -23.13 22.99
N VAL A 227 14.42 -22.18 23.01
CA VAL A 227 14.48 -20.94 22.20
C VAL A 227 14.90 -19.79 23.11
N VAL A 228 16.04 -19.17 22.80
CA VAL A 228 16.49 -17.95 23.47
C VAL A 228 16.29 -16.76 22.55
N TYR A 229 15.59 -15.74 23.04
CA TYR A 229 15.49 -14.45 22.37
C TYR A 229 16.43 -13.43 23.01
N LYS A 230 17.26 -12.77 22.21
CA LYS A 230 17.99 -11.57 22.60
C LYS A 230 18.08 -10.66 21.38
N GLU A 231 17.51 -9.46 21.47
CA GLU A 231 17.38 -8.55 20.32
C GLU A 231 18.74 -8.16 19.74
N ASN A 232 19.68 -7.72 20.59
CA ASN A 232 21.02 -7.31 20.17
C ASN A 232 22.09 -8.03 21.02
N PRO A 233 22.40 -9.30 20.73
CA PRO A 233 23.42 -10.05 21.45
C PRO A 233 24.82 -9.64 20.97
N ASP A 234 25.73 -9.43 21.92
CA ASP A 234 27.16 -9.33 21.62
C ASP A 234 27.75 -10.71 21.22
N ALA A 235 28.96 -10.69 20.65
CA ALA A 235 29.63 -11.89 20.16
C ALA A 235 29.95 -12.90 21.27
N ASP A 236 30.24 -12.43 22.49
CA ASP A 236 30.60 -13.29 23.62
C ASP A 236 29.38 -14.05 24.14
N PHE A 237 28.21 -13.40 24.16
CA PHE A 237 26.94 -14.03 24.44
C PHE A 237 26.66 -15.15 23.44
N VAL A 238 26.85 -14.92 22.13
CA VAL A 238 26.61 -15.95 21.11
C VAL A 238 27.56 -17.14 21.29
N LYS A 239 28.86 -16.89 21.52
CA LYS A 239 29.88 -17.94 21.67
C LYS A 239 29.74 -18.75 22.96
N SER A 240 29.30 -18.12 24.06
CA SER A 240 29.28 -18.75 25.39
C SER A 240 28.03 -19.59 25.67
N ASN A 241 27.02 -19.54 24.79
CA ASN A 241 25.71 -20.18 25.04
C ASN A 241 25.45 -21.45 24.21
N ASN A 242 26.43 -21.94 23.45
CA ASN A 242 26.36 -23.21 22.70
C ASN A 242 25.09 -23.38 21.84
N PHE A 243 24.68 -22.33 21.12
CA PHE A 243 23.55 -22.39 20.21
C PHE A 243 23.83 -23.34 19.03
N SER A 244 22.86 -24.18 18.69
CA SER A 244 22.94 -25.06 17.51
C SER A 244 22.92 -24.25 16.20
N TYR A 245 22.12 -23.19 16.17
CA TYR A 245 22.06 -22.19 15.10
C TYR A 245 21.37 -20.92 15.62
N ALA A 246 21.48 -19.84 14.84
CA ALA A 246 20.79 -18.58 15.10
C ALA A 246 19.91 -18.16 13.92
N ILE A 247 18.78 -17.53 14.22
CA ILE A 247 17.91 -16.84 13.27
C ILE A 247 17.96 -15.36 13.64
N VAL A 248 18.56 -14.53 12.77
CA VAL A 248 18.69 -13.08 12.99
C VAL A 248 17.78 -12.36 12.02
N VAL A 249 16.87 -11.54 12.54
CA VAL A 249 15.89 -10.80 11.74
C VAL A 249 16.14 -9.30 11.90
N VAL A 250 16.56 -8.68 10.81
CA VAL A 250 16.80 -7.24 10.70
C VAL A 250 16.20 -6.73 9.40
N GLY A 251 16.04 -5.42 9.26
CA GLY A 251 15.36 -4.82 8.13
C GLY A 251 15.19 -3.32 8.33
N GLU A 252 14.55 -2.70 7.35
CA GLU A 252 14.18 -1.29 7.42
C GLU A 252 12.99 -1.09 8.37
N PRO A 253 12.94 0.03 9.13
CA PRO A 253 11.74 0.41 9.85
C PRO A 253 10.60 0.76 8.86
N PRO A 254 9.33 0.77 9.32
CA PRO A 254 8.18 1.17 8.50
C PRO A 254 8.30 2.58 7.91
N TYR A 255 7.87 2.75 6.67
CA TYR A 255 7.73 4.03 5.99
C TYR A 255 6.66 3.95 4.89
N ALA A 256 6.12 5.10 4.50
CA ALA A 256 5.22 5.23 3.36
C ALA A 256 5.47 6.54 2.59
N GLU A 257 5.34 6.48 1.27
CA GLU A 257 5.50 7.62 0.36
C GLU A 257 6.86 8.32 0.52
N THR A 258 6.91 9.66 0.56
CA THR A 258 8.14 10.45 0.60
C THR A 258 9.01 10.17 1.83
N PHE A 259 8.45 9.62 2.92
CA PHE A 259 9.24 9.25 4.10
C PHE A 259 10.12 8.01 3.87
N GLY A 260 9.84 7.24 2.80
CA GLY A 260 10.69 6.14 2.36
C GLY A 260 11.75 6.54 1.33
N ASP A 261 11.75 7.80 0.85
CA ASP A 261 12.75 8.25 -0.12
C ASP A 261 14.14 8.27 0.54
N SER A 262 15.08 7.48 0.00
CA SER A 262 16.44 7.36 0.51
C SER A 262 17.47 7.44 -0.62
N PHE A 263 18.54 8.18 -0.40
CA PHE A 263 19.68 8.30 -1.34
C PHE A 263 20.77 7.26 -1.09
N GLU A 264 20.82 6.69 0.12
CA GLU A 264 21.93 5.84 0.57
C GLU A 264 21.51 4.35 0.69
N LEU A 265 20.21 4.05 0.86
CA LEU A 265 19.70 2.70 1.18
C LEU A 265 20.31 2.07 2.45
N ASP A 266 21.04 2.84 3.25
CA ASP A 266 21.81 2.39 4.42
C ASP A 266 20.99 2.34 5.73
N ASN A 267 19.65 2.29 5.66
CA ASN A 267 18.77 2.27 6.84
C ASN A 267 18.70 0.88 7.54
N LEU A 268 19.77 0.09 7.48
CA LEU A 268 19.89 -1.26 8.05
C LEU A 268 20.83 -1.31 9.26
#